data_AF-A0A1I7T3C5-F1
#
_entry.id   AF-A0A1I7T3C5-F1
#
_cell.length_a   1.000
_cell.length_b   1.000
_cell.length_c   1.000
_cell.angle_alpha   90.00
_cell.angle_beta   90.00
_cell.angle_gamma   90.00
#
_symmetry.space_group_name_H-M   'P 1'
#
loop_
_entity.id
_entity.type
_entity.pdbx_description
1 polymer ?
#
loop_
_entity_poly.entity_id
_entity_poly.type
_entity_poly.pdbx_seq_one_letter_code
_entity_poly.pdbx_strand_id
1 'polypeptide(L)'
;MLRLYTSNCANRIKTVIETASRLQSTTTTSAGHKFQRKEDTKDGTTYVSMERVSDSRGPRKEDELCSLCTCNVPVQLSYKDVLILEQFMREDGTVLPRQLTGLCKKQQLRLERCVMQAFWSGLFGDKYGSEADRAGYKRFNRYWKNDMSMYQLETKERHGTWFYIKRYPTKNQPLFKNPLN
;
A
#
# COMPACT_ATOMS: atom_id res chain seq x y z
N MET A 1 -14.36 27.86 6.16
CA MET A 1 -15.33 27.05 5.39
C MET A 1 -14.54 26.04 4.54
N LEU A 2 -14.08 24.94 5.16
CA LEU A 2 -13.26 23.91 4.51
C LEU A 2 -14.18 22.94 3.78
N ARG A 3 -14.13 22.94 2.44
CA ARG A 3 -14.84 21.95 1.63
C ARG A 3 -14.21 20.59 1.83
N LEU A 4 -14.89 19.73 2.58
CA LEU A 4 -14.62 18.31 2.67
C LEU A 4 -14.79 17.70 1.27
N TYR A 5 -13.68 17.41 0.59
CA TYR A 5 -13.65 16.52 -0.58
C TYR A 5 -13.81 15.08 -0.09
N THR A 6 -14.94 14.78 0.53
CA THR A 6 -15.32 13.43 0.92
C THR A 6 -16.60 13.10 0.19
N SER A 7 -16.57 12.21 -0.79
CA SER A 7 -17.70 11.28 -1.02
C SER A 7 -17.59 10.35 -2.25
N ASN A 8 -16.72 10.57 -3.24
CA ASN A 8 -16.78 9.73 -4.45
C ASN A 8 -15.61 8.73 -4.63
N CYS A 9 -14.38 9.10 -4.28
CA CYS A 9 -13.21 8.22 -4.43
C CYS A 9 -13.03 7.24 -3.26
N ALA A 10 -13.16 7.69 -2.01
CA ALA A 10 -13.02 6.83 -0.82
C ALA A 10 -14.10 5.74 -0.75
N ASN A 11 -15.34 6.07 -1.15
CA ASN A 11 -16.44 5.10 -1.23
C ASN A 11 -16.23 4.08 -2.37
N ARG A 12 -15.60 4.48 -3.49
CA ARG A 12 -15.19 3.56 -4.55
C ARG A 12 -14.09 2.60 -4.09
N ILE A 13 -13.14 3.05 -3.27
CA ILE A 13 -12.07 2.19 -2.74
C ILE A 13 -12.65 1.15 -1.77
N LYS A 14 -13.51 1.57 -0.83
CA LYS A 14 -14.17 0.66 0.12
C LYS A 14 -15.07 -0.37 -0.58
N THR A 15 -15.89 0.06 -1.53
CA THR A 15 -16.76 -0.85 -2.31
C THR A 15 -15.98 -1.81 -3.20
N VAL A 16 -14.85 -1.40 -3.79
CA VAL A 16 -13.97 -2.30 -4.55
C VAL A 16 -13.33 -3.35 -3.63
N ILE A 17 -12.89 -2.97 -2.43
CA ILE A 17 -12.31 -3.91 -1.45
C ILE A 17 -13.36 -4.89 -0.92
N GLU A 18 -14.56 -4.41 -0.58
CA GLU A 18 -15.67 -5.26 -0.12
C GLU A 18 -16.16 -6.20 -1.23
N THR A 19 -16.28 -5.72 -2.48
CA THR A 19 -16.65 -6.59 -3.62
C THR A 19 -15.54 -7.57 -4.00
N ALA A 20 -14.26 -7.20 -3.85
CA ALA A 20 -13.13 -8.12 -4.04
C ALA A 20 -13.11 -9.23 -2.98
N SER A 21 -13.53 -8.95 -1.74
CA SER A 21 -13.69 -9.99 -0.71
C SER A 21 -14.86 -10.95 -1.00
N ARG A 22 -15.89 -10.46 -1.71
CA ARG A 22 -17.08 -11.23 -2.10
C ARG A 22 -16.92 -12.00 -3.41
N LEU A 23 -15.88 -11.70 -4.18
CA LEU A 23 -15.51 -12.38 -5.43
C LEU A 23 -14.19 -13.12 -5.23
N GLN A 24 -14.19 -14.14 -4.37
CA GLN A 24 -13.26 -15.25 -4.54
C GLN A 24 -13.72 -16.09 -5.74
N SER A 25 -13.61 -15.51 -6.93
CA SER A 25 -13.76 -16.23 -8.18
C SER A 25 -12.45 -16.07 -8.92
N THR A 26 -11.68 -17.15 -8.88
CA THR A 26 -10.49 -17.44 -9.68
C THR A 26 -10.54 -16.77 -11.05
N THR A 27 -9.59 -15.88 -11.34
CA THR A 27 -8.78 -15.90 -12.57
C THR A 27 -7.85 -14.69 -12.57
N THR A 28 -6.60 -14.95 -12.20
CA THR A 28 -5.47 -14.20 -12.74
C THR A 28 -5.41 -14.41 -14.25
N THR A 29 -5.13 -13.33 -14.99
CA THR A 29 -4.89 -13.24 -16.45
C THR A 29 -6.11 -13.00 -17.36
N SER A 30 -5.99 -11.92 -18.16
CA SER A 30 -6.69 -11.57 -19.42
C SER A 30 -8.23 -11.64 -19.47
N ALA A 31 -8.85 -10.48 -19.75
CA ALA A 31 -10.25 -10.30 -20.12
C ALA A 31 -11.26 -10.83 -19.08
N GLY A 32 -11.69 -9.96 -18.17
CA GLY A 32 -12.84 -10.26 -17.31
C GLY A 32 -14.06 -10.56 -18.18
N HIS A 33 -14.40 -11.84 -18.32
CA HIS A 33 -15.58 -12.25 -19.06
C HIS A 33 -16.82 -11.72 -18.35
N LYS A 34 -17.57 -10.86 -19.03
CA LYS A 34 -18.84 -10.35 -18.50
C LYS A 34 -19.88 -11.43 -18.74
N PHE A 35 -20.42 -12.01 -17.66
CA PHE A 35 -21.51 -12.97 -17.78
C PHE A 35 -22.84 -12.24 -17.72
N GLN A 36 -23.73 -12.55 -18.66
CA GLN A 36 -25.13 -12.09 -18.60
C GLN A 36 -26.02 -13.29 -18.30
N ARG A 37 -26.97 -13.06 -17.39
CA ARG A 37 -28.02 -14.01 -17.07
C ARG A 37 -29.13 -13.82 -18.09
N LYS A 38 -29.41 -14.86 -18.88
CA LYS A 38 -30.59 -14.92 -19.73
C LYS A 38 -31.60 -15.86 -19.11
N GLU A 39 -32.84 -15.42 -19.08
CA GLU A 39 -33.96 -16.20 -18.56
C GLU A 39 -34.91 -16.44 -19.71
N ASP A 40 -35.05 -17.72 -20.10
CA ASP A 40 -35.99 -18.16 -21.11
C ASP A 40 -37.08 -18.98 -20.42
N THR A 41 -38.34 -18.58 -20.59
CA THR A 41 -39.47 -19.34 -20.03
C THR A 41 -40.14 -20.12 -21.14
N LYS A 42 -40.13 -21.45 -21.04
CA LYS A 42 -40.84 -22.36 -21.94
C LYS A 42 -41.72 -23.29 -21.11
N ASP A 43 -42.99 -23.40 -21.49
CA ASP A 43 -43.94 -24.37 -20.91
C ASP A 43 -44.00 -24.36 -19.37
N GLY A 44 -44.01 -23.16 -18.78
CA GLY A 44 -44.08 -22.96 -17.32
C GLY A 44 -42.80 -23.27 -16.55
N THR A 45 -41.71 -23.67 -17.23
CA THR A 45 -40.39 -23.88 -16.62
C THR A 45 -39.43 -22.76 -17.05
N THR A 46 -38.85 -22.05 -16.08
CA THR A 46 -37.88 -20.98 -16.34
C THR A 46 -36.47 -21.54 -16.37
N TYR A 47 -35.83 -21.47 -17.54
CA TYR A 47 -34.44 -21.85 -17.71
C TYR A 47 -33.56 -20.62 -17.56
N VAL A 48 -32.65 -20.67 -16.60
CA VAL A 48 -31.68 -19.61 -16.34
C VAL A 48 -30.33 -20.09 -16.83
N SER A 49 -29.81 -19.47 -17.90
CA SER A 49 -28.49 -19.78 -18.44
C SER A 49 -27.55 -18.60 -18.24
N MET A 50 -26.25 -18.90 -18.13
CA MET A 50 -25.20 -17.90 -17.97
C MET A 50 -24.34 -17.87 -19.23
N GLU A 51 -24.51 -16.85 -20.05
CA GLU A 51 -23.75 -16.68 -21.29
C GLU A 51 -22.56 -15.74 -21.08
N ARG A 52 -21.42 -16.11 -21.68
CA ARG A 52 -20.25 -15.24 -21.75
C ARG A 52 -20.48 -14.19 -22.82
N VAL A 53 -20.51 -12.92 -22.42
CA VAL A 53 -20.46 -11.79 -23.34
C VAL A 53 -19.01 -11.40 -23.54
N SER A 54 -18.56 -11.42 -24.80
CA SER A 54 -17.27 -10.86 -25.18
C SER A 54 -17.33 -9.33 -25.01
N ASP A 55 -16.42 -8.77 -24.20
CA ASP A 55 -16.26 -7.31 -24.15
C ASP A 55 -15.60 -6.89 -25.48
N SER A 56 -16.29 -6.08 -26.27
CA SER A 56 -15.80 -5.57 -27.56
C SER A 56 -14.66 -4.55 -27.40
N ARG A 57 -14.43 -4.09 -26.18
CA ARG A 57 -13.25 -3.33 -25.78
C ARG A 57 -12.15 -4.32 -25.48
N GLY A 58 -11.15 -4.42 -26.36
CA GLY A 58 -9.98 -5.29 -26.18
C GLY A 58 -9.25 -5.09 -24.83
N PRO A 59 -8.12 -5.79 -24.60
CA PRO A 59 -7.42 -5.74 -23.31
C PRO A 59 -7.08 -4.30 -22.93
N ARG A 60 -7.73 -3.81 -21.88
CA ARG A 60 -7.50 -2.47 -21.34
C ARG A 60 -6.14 -2.42 -20.65
N LYS A 61 -5.45 -1.29 -20.75
CA LYS A 61 -4.15 -1.10 -20.07
C LYS A 61 -4.34 -1.10 -18.56
N GLU A 62 -3.43 -1.72 -17.81
CA GLU A 62 -3.50 -1.76 -16.33
C GLU A 62 -3.62 -0.34 -15.72
N ASP A 63 -2.93 0.64 -16.32
CA ASP A 63 -2.93 2.04 -15.88
C ASP A 63 -4.31 2.72 -15.96
N GLU A 64 -5.18 2.27 -16.87
CA GLU A 64 -6.55 2.77 -17.02
C GLU A 64 -7.53 2.14 -16.02
N LEU A 65 -7.17 1.00 -15.41
CA LEU A 65 -8.00 0.29 -14.43
C LEU A 65 -7.65 0.67 -12.99
N CYS A 66 -6.41 1.11 -12.76
CA CYS A 66 -5.92 1.39 -11.43
C CYS A 66 -6.64 2.59 -10.80
N SER A 67 -7.19 2.38 -9.60
CA SER A 67 -7.88 3.41 -8.83
C SER A 67 -7.00 4.64 -8.54
N LEU A 68 -5.73 4.43 -8.18
CA LEU A 68 -4.79 5.53 -7.92
C LEU A 68 -4.37 6.28 -9.18
N CYS A 69 -4.23 5.60 -10.33
CA CYS A 69 -3.84 6.25 -11.58
C CYS A 69 -4.99 7.06 -12.19
N THR A 70 -6.23 6.58 -12.08
CA THR A 70 -7.42 7.23 -12.65
C THR A 70 -7.92 8.41 -11.83
N CYS A 71 -7.70 8.43 -10.51
CA CYS A 71 -8.25 9.47 -9.63
C CYS A 71 -7.48 10.80 -9.64
N ASN A 72 -6.46 10.99 -10.49
CA ASN A 72 -5.61 12.19 -10.50
C ASN A 72 -5.17 12.64 -9.09
N VAL A 73 -4.93 11.68 -8.18
CA VAL A 73 -4.35 11.95 -6.85
C VAL A 73 -3.05 12.71 -7.10
N PRO A 74 -2.77 13.83 -6.39
CA PRO A 74 -1.73 14.79 -6.79
C PRO A 74 -0.37 14.12 -6.92
N VAL A 75 -0.04 13.77 -8.17
CA VAL A 75 1.22 13.34 -8.84
C VAL A 75 2.09 12.29 -8.11
N GLN A 76 2.11 12.22 -6.78
CA GLN A 76 3.00 11.41 -5.98
C GLN A 76 2.40 11.01 -4.61
N LEU A 77 1.86 9.79 -4.49
CA LEU A 77 1.55 9.17 -3.18
C LEU A 77 2.79 9.23 -2.27
N SER A 78 2.63 9.80 -1.08
CA SER A 78 3.69 9.95 -0.09
C SER A 78 3.43 9.12 1.17
N TYR A 79 4.46 8.87 1.97
CA TYR A 79 4.31 8.17 3.26
C TYR A 79 3.53 8.97 4.31
N LYS A 80 3.35 10.28 4.08
CA LYS A 80 2.60 11.17 4.98
C LYS A 80 1.09 11.00 4.82
N ASP A 81 0.63 10.41 3.72
CA ASP A 81 -0.78 10.26 3.38
C ASP A 81 -1.41 9.04 4.09
N VAL A 82 -1.31 9.01 5.42
CA VAL A 82 -1.69 7.87 6.27
C VAL A 82 -3.12 7.40 6.00
N LEU A 83 -4.05 8.32 5.79
CA LEU A 83 -5.47 8.01 5.55
C LEU A 83 -5.71 7.26 4.24
N ILE A 84 -4.85 7.43 3.24
CA ILE A 84 -4.93 6.69 1.97
C ILE A 84 -4.26 5.33 2.16
N LEU A 85 -3.10 5.29 2.83
CA LEU A 85 -2.35 4.06 3.09
C LEU A 85 -3.18 3.05 3.91
N GLU A 86 -3.85 3.52 4.98
CA GLU A 86 -4.70 2.68 5.84
C GLU A 86 -5.83 1.98 5.05
N GLN A 87 -6.31 2.57 3.94
CA GLN A 87 -7.36 1.95 3.11
C GLN A 87 -6.87 0.68 2.39
N PHE A 88 -5.57 0.56 2.15
CA PHE A 88 -4.97 -0.59 1.46
C PHE A 88 -4.27 -1.55 2.43
N MET A 89 -4.47 -1.38 3.73
CA MET A 89 -3.88 -2.18 4.79
C MET A 89 -4.95 -3.01 5.51
N ARG A 90 -4.53 -4.13 6.10
CA ARG A 90 -5.33 -4.90 7.05
C ARG A 90 -5.27 -4.28 8.44
N GLU A 91 -6.07 -4.80 9.36
CA GLU A 91 -6.04 -4.44 10.78
C GLU A 91 -4.66 -4.74 11.41
N ASP A 92 -3.94 -5.75 10.91
CA ASP A 92 -2.58 -6.08 11.35
C ASP A 92 -1.50 -5.10 10.84
N GLY A 93 -1.85 -4.19 9.93
CA GLY A 93 -0.91 -3.30 9.28
C GLY A 93 -0.15 -3.93 8.09
N THR A 94 -0.54 -5.13 7.66
CA THR A 94 -0.03 -5.75 6.43
C THR A 94 -0.72 -5.17 5.20
N VAL A 95 0.03 -4.93 4.12
CA VAL A 95 -0.53 -4.39 2.87
C VAL A 95 -1.33 -5.47 2.14
N LEU A 96 -2.49 -5.09 1.60
CA LEU A 96 -3.32 -5.99 0.81
C LEU A 96 -2.62 -6.42 -0.49
N PRO A 97 -2.78 -7.69 -0.91
CA PRO A 97 -2.19 -8.18 -2.15
C PRO A 97 -2.79 -7.48 -3.38
N ARG A 98 -1.99 -7.37 -4.45
CA ARG A 98 -2.39 -6.68 -5.70
C ARG A 98 -3.71 -7.17 -6.29
N GLN A 99 -4.01 -8.46 -6.15
CA GLN A 99 -5.26 -9.04 -6.67
C GLN A 99 -6.51 -8.43 -6.03
N LEU A 100 -6.41 -8.00 -4.76
CA LEU A 100 -7.51 -7.38 -4.03
C LEU A 100 -7.50 -5.86 -4.17
N THR A 101 -6.31 -5.23 -4.18
CA THR A 101 -6.22 -3.76 -4.31
C THR A 101 -6.57 -3.26 -5.71
N GLY A 102 -6.38 -4.09 -6.74
CA GLY A 102 -6.64 -3.70 -8.13
C GLY A 102 -5.69 -2.62 -8.67
N LEU A 103 -4.54 -2.41 -8.01
CA LEU A 103 -3.56 -1.40 -8.40
C LEU A 103 -2.61 -1.90 -9.50
N CYS A 104 -2.08 -0.97 -10.29
CA CYS A 104 -0.94 -1.25 -11.17
C CYS A 104 0.25 -1.75 -10.37
N LYS A 105 1.10 -2.59 -10.98
CA LYS A 105 2.35 -3.05 -10.35
C LYS A 105 3.21 -1.90 -9.80
N LYS A 106 3.33 -0.80 -10.57
CA LYS A 106 4.10 0.39 -10.18
C LYS A 106 3.53 1.05 -8.92
N GLN A 107 2.21 1.21 -8.85
CA GLN A 107 1.53 1.84 -7.72
C GLN A 107 1.52 0.94 -6.48
N GLN A 108 1.35 -0.36 -6.66
CA GLN A 108 1.44 -1.33 -5.57
C GLN A 108 2.82 -1.28 -4.89
N LEU A 109 3.91 -1.33 -5.67
CA LEU A 109 5.27 -1.24 -5.14
C LEU A 109 5.55 0.11 -4.47
N ARG A 110 4.97 1.19 -4.99
CA ARG A 110 5.06 2.51 -4.37
C ARG A 110 4.33 2.55 -3.03
N LEU A 111 3.14 2.00 -2.98
CA LEU A 111 2.31 1.93 -1.78
C LEU A 111 3.03 1.13 -0.69
N GLU A 112 3.55 -0.05 -1.01
CA GLU A 112 4.33 -0.88 -0.07
C GLU A 112 5.51 -0.11 0.54
N ARG A 113 6.27 0.62 -0.29
CA ARG A 113 7.39 1.46 0.18
C ARG A 113 6.92 2.61 1.06
N CYS A 114 5.84 3.29 0.69
CA CYS A 114 5.27 4.36 1.50
C CYS A 114 4.75 3.85 2.85
N VAL A 115 4.13 2.66 2.89
CA VAL A 115 3.70 2.02 4.14
C VAL A 115 4.92 1.72 5.03
N MET A 116 5.97 1.12 4.50
CA MET A 116 7.20 0.87 5.27
C MET A 116 7.83 2.16 5.81
N GLN A 117 7.87 3.21 4.99
CA GLN A 117 8.35 4.53 5.41
C GLN A 117 7.50 5.13 6.52
N ALA A 118 6.17 4.98 6.46
CA ALA A 118 5.23 5.45 7.47
C ALA A 118 5.38 4.70 8.80
N PHE A 119 5.58 3.38 8.75
CA PHE A 119 5.91 2.56 9.93
C PHE A 119 7.17 3.06 10.63
N TRP A 120 8.26 3.21 9.87
CA TRP A 120 9.55 3.61 10.42
C TRP A 120 9.61 5.09 10.85
N SER A 121 8.71 5.93 10.37
CA SER A 121 8.55 7.31 10.82
C SER A 121 7.59 7.45 12.00
N GLY A 122 6.95 6.35 12.43
CA GLY A 122 6.03 6.35 13.57
C GLY A 122 4.66 6.95 13.30
N LEU A 123 4.28 7.15 12.03
CA LEU A 123 3.03 7.84 11.66
C LEU A 123 1.76 7.06 12.01
N PHE A 124 1.84 5.73 12.14
CA PHE A 124 0.69 4.88 12.48
C PHE A 124 0.39 4.80 13.98
N GLY A 125 1.21 5.41 14.84
CA GLY A 125 1.07 5.31 16.30
C GLY A 125 1.04 3.85 16.77
N ASP A 126 0.40 3.58 17.89
CA ASP A 126 0.42 2.25 18.52
C ASP A 126 -0.49 1.21 17.85
N LYS A 127 -1.16 1.55 16.73
CA LYS A 127 -2.12 0.68 16.07
C LYS A 127 -1.50 -0.62 15.53
N TYR A 128 -0.34 -0.51 14.88
CA TYR A 128 0.24 -1.63 14.12
C TYR A 128 1.64 -2.04 14.58
N GLY A 129 2.31 -1.23 15.39
CA GLY A 129 3.72 -1.45 15.78
C GLY A 129 3.84 -2.09 17.16
N SER A 130 4.66 -3.14 17.27
CA SER A 130 5.04 -3.71 18.57
C SER A 130 6.12 -2.83 19.25
N GLU A 131 6.27 -2.95 20.57
CA GLU A 131 7.33 -2.24 21.30
C GLU A 131 8.73 -2.58 20.74
N ALA A 132 8.91 -3.81 20.23
CA ALA A 132 10.14 -4.23 19.56
C ALA A 132 10.45 -3.41 18.30
N ASP A 133 9.43 -2.95 17.58
CA ASP A 133 9.59 -2.11 16.39
C ASP A 133 10.03 -0.69 16.74
N ARG A 134 9.83 -0.30 17.99
CA ARG A 134 10.24 0.99 18.58
C ARG A 134 11.44 0.86 19.51
N ALA A 135 12.21 -0.23 19.50
CA ALA A 135 13.34 -0.40 20.40
C ALA A 135 14.68 0.10 19.79
N GLY A 136 15.62 0.50 20.66
CA GLY A 136 16.99 0.85 20.27
C GLY A 136 17.08 2.04 19.32
N TYR A 137 17.87 1.90 18.25
CA TYR A 137 18.08 2.98 17.26
C TYR A 137 16.82 3.31 16.44
N LYS A 138 15.80 2.43 16.46
CA LYS A 138 14.51 2.67 15.78
C LYS A 138 13.65 3.75 16.47
N ARG A 139 14.03 4.19 17.68
CA ARG A 139 13.35 5.26 18.44
C ARG A 139 13.55 6.65 17.85
N PHE A 140 14.60 6.85 17.05
CA PHE A 140 14.91 8.17 16.54
C PHE A 140 14.00 8.52 15.35
N ASN A 141 13.57 9.77 15.31
CA ASN A 141 12.71 10.28 14.24
C ASN A 141 13.38 10.10 12.88
N ARG A 142 12.71 9.38 11.97
CA ARG A 142 13.16 9.13 10.61
C ARG A 142 12.20 9.77 9.62
N TYR A 143 12.74 10.56 8.70
CA TYR A 143 11.98 11.22 7.66
C TYR A 143 12.53 10.89 6.28
N TRP A 144 11.64 10.91 5.30
CA TRP A 144 11.91 10.51 3.93
C TRP A 144 11.62 11.66 2.98
N LYS A 145 12.42 11.79 1.92
CA LYS A 145 12.19 12.78 0.86
C LYS A 145 11.20 12.24 -0.17
N ASN A 146 11.46 11.02 -0.67
CA ASN A 146 10.70 10.36 -1.72
C ASN A 146 10.48 8.86 -1.39
N ASP A 147 9.58 8.20 -2.11
CA ASP A 147 9.32 6.74 -2.01
C ASP A 147 10.58 5.87 -2.26
N MET A 148 11.53 6.36 -3.05
CA MET A 148 12.82 5.71 -3.31
C MET A 148 13.93 6.01 -2.30
N SER A 149 13.73 6.96 -1.37
CA SER A 149 14.79 7.41 -0.45
C SER A 149 15.30 6.34 0.51
N MET A 150 14.60 5.21 0.64
CA MET A 150 15.10 4.02 1.33
C MET A 150 16.30 3.37 0.64
N TYR A 151 16.40 3.48 -0.68
CA TYR A 151 17.44 2.85 -1.49
C TYR A 151 18.50 3.84 -1.97
N GLN A 152 18.30 5.13 -1.76
CA GLN A 152 19.25 6.16 -2.15
C GLN A 152 20.43 6.15 -1.18
N LEU A 153 21.61 5.82 -1.69
CA LEU A 153 22.86 6.02 -0.96
C LEU A 153 23.22 7.50 -1.04
N GLU A 154 23.20 8.19 0.11
CA GLU A 154 23.77 9.54 0.21
C GLU A 154 25.25 9.41 0.56
N THR A 155 26.13 9.77 -0.38
CA THR A 155 27.57 9.91 -0.09
C THR A 155 27.77 11.14 0.79
N LYS A 156 28.17 10.94 2.04
CA LYS A 156 28.53 12.05 2.93
C LYS A 156 30.00 12.38 2.72
N GLU A 157 30.30 13.33 1.86
CA GLU A 157 31.64 13.88 1.75
C GLU A 157 31.95 14.67 3.03
N ARG A 158 32.90 14.16 3.81
CA ARG A 158 33.40 14.79 5.03
C ARG A 158 34.87 15.10 4.79
N HIS A 159 35.21 16.37 4.60
CA HIS A 159 36.61 16.77 4.59
C HIS A 159 37.19 16.62 5.99
N GLY A 160 38.11 15.66 6.16
CA GLY A 160 38.94 15.46 7.35
C GLY A 160 38.19 15.25 8.67
N THR A 161 37.77 14.03 8.99
CA THR A 161 37.31 13.71 10.36
C THR A 161 37.77 12.32 10.80
N TRP A 162 38.65 12.27 11.80
CA TRP A 162 38.91 11.06 12.60
C TRP A 162 37.58 10.57 13.20
N PHE A 163 37.26 9.29 13.00
CA PHE A 163 35.96 8.73 13.33
C PHE A 163 35.79 8.56 14.85
N TYR A 164 34.95 9.38 15.48
CA TYR A 164 34.26 8.97 16.71
C TYR A 164 32.82 8.57 16.34
N ILE A 165 32.55 7.27 16.28
CA ILE A 165 31.18 6.78 16.19
C ILE A 165 30.57 6.95 17.59
N LYS A 166 29.83 8.05 17.83
CA LYS A 166 28.97 8.19 19.02
C LYS A 166 27.91 7.08 18.95
N ARG A 167 28.21 5.93 19.55
CA ARG A 167 27.18 4.93 19.87
C ARG A 167 26.34 5.54 20.98
N TYR A 168 25.08 5.86 20.70
CA TYR A 168 24.15 6.27 21.74
C TYR A 168 24.10 5.17 22.80
N PRO A 169 24.18 5.51 24.10
CA PRO A 169 24.00 4.52 25.15
C PRO A 169 22.57 3.99 25.06
N THR A 170 22.42 2.78 24.51
CA THR A 170 21.20 2.01 24.74
C THR A 170 21.24 1.61 26.21
N LYS A 171 20.18 1.87 26.97
CA LYS A 171 20.16 1.81 28.45
C LYS A 171 20.64 0.46 29.05
N ASN A 172 20.82 -0.59 28.24
CA ASN A 172 21.14 -1.95 28.66
C ASN A 172 22.40 -2.58 28.01
N GLN A 173 23.34 -1.81 27.43
CA GLN A 173 24.62 -2.38 27.01
C GLN A 173 25.72 -2.10 28.03
N PRO A 174 26.41 -3.12 28.58
CA PRO A 174 27.65 -2.87 29.31
C PRO A 174 28.64 -2.24 28.34
N LEU A 175 29.13 -1.05 28.67
CA LEU A 175 30.20 -0.41 27.92
C LEU A 175 31.42 -1.32 28.00
N PHE A 176 31.90 -1.82 26.85
CA PHE A 176 33.18 -2.51 26.79
C PHE A 176 34.23 -1.60 27.40
N LYS A 177 34.86 -2.05 28.49
CA LYS A 177 35.99 -1.33 29.09
C LYS A 177 37.15 -1.38 28.11
N ASN A 178 37.74 -0.22 27.84
CA ASN A 178 38.92 -0.13 27.00
C ASN A 178 40.03 -1.02 27.58
N PRO A 179 40.66 -1.90 26.79
CA PRO A 179 41.69 -2.82 27.28
C PRO A 179 43.04 -2.13 27.59
N LEU A 180 43.08 -0.79 27.60
CA LEU A 180 44.29 0.01 27.82
C LEU A 180 44.18 0.95 29.04
N ASN A 181 43.20 0.75 29.92
CA ASN A 181 43.13 1.36 31.24
C ASN A 181 42.94 0.29 32.31
#